data_AF-Q40814-F1
#
_entry.id   AF-Q40814-F1
#
_cell.length_a   1.000
_cell.length_b   1.000
_cell.length_c   1.000
_cell.angle_alpha   90.00
_cell.angle_beta   90.00
_cell.angle_gamma   90.00
#
_symmetry.space_group_name_H-M   'P 1'
#
loop_
_entity.id
_entity.type
_entity.pdbx_description
1 polymer ?
#
loop_
_entity_poly.entity_id
_entity_poly.type
_entity_poly.pdbx_seq_one_letter_code
_entity_poly.pdbx_strand_id
1 'polypeptide(L)'
;KRGQKMMMSCLPEVNYTLFEDRKMLDDLDKHWIQLKVSKDKGLEQQEAWKYQYEKHGACSQESYNQNMYFSLALRLYERFDLLSTLQKHSIVPGENYTIQEIAKAIKNV
;
A
#
# COMPACT_ATOMS: atom_id res chain seq x y z
N LYS A 1 -5.31 8.93 -20.40
CA LYS A 1 -3.97 9.50 -20.11
C LYS A 1 -3.02 8.33 -19.86
N ARG A 2 -1.96 8.16 -20.67
CA ARG A 2 -0.87 7.21 -20.33
C ARG A 2 -0.31 7.68 -18.99
N GLY A 3 -0.32 6.81 -17.96
CA GLY A 3 0.24 7.15 -16.66
C GLY A 3 1.70 7.59 -16.81
N GLN A 4 2.11 8.63 -16.08
CA GLN A 4 3.51 9.01 -15.99
C GLN A 4 4.35 7.77 -15.65
N LYS A 5 5.56 7.68 -16.22
CA LYS A 5 6.50 6.59 -15.94
C LYS A 5 6.75 6.53 -14.44
N MET A 6 6.37 5.42 -13.80
CA MET A 6 6.52 5.25 -12.36
C MET A 6 8.00 5.27 -11.98
N MET A 7 8.36 6.12 -11.02
CA MET A 7 9.73 6.18 -10.49
C MET A 7 9.98 4.94 -9.61
N MET A 8 11.13 4.30 -9.83
CA MET A 8 11.54 3.06 -9.17
C MET A 8 13.06 3.08 -9.01
N SER A 9 13.58 2.49 -7.94
CA SER A 9 15.02 2.32 -7.69
C SER A 9 15.79 3.64 -7.80
N CYS A 10 15.26 4.70 -7.17
CA CYS A 10 15.88 6.01 -7.17
C CYS A 10 17.16 6.03 -6.32
N LEU A 11 18.11 6.89 -6.70
CA LEU A 11 19.35 7.10 -5.95
C LEU A 11 19.23 8.30 -4.99
N PRO A 12 19.93 8.27 -3.84
CA PRO A 12 20.69 7.14 -3.32
C PRO A 12 19.77 5.97 -2.91
N GLU A 13 20.30 4.75 -2.94
CA GLU A 13 19.58 3.58 -2.45
C GLU A 13 19.30 3.74 -0.94
N VAL A 14 18.15 3.22 -0.49
CA VAL A 14 17.77 3.21 0.93
C VAL A 14 17.89 1.79 1.46
N ASN A 15 18.30 1.65 2.71
CA ASN A 15 18.26 0.37 3.42
C ASN A 15 16.97 0.26 4.23
N TYR A 16 16.32 -0.90 4.17
CA TYR A 16 15.19 -1.20 5.03
C TYR A 16 15.67 -1.67 6.41
N THR A 17 15.07 -1.11 7.47
CA THR A 17 15.22 -1.58 8.85
C THR A 17 13.98 -2.37 9.24
N LEU A 18 14.13 -3.59 9.78
CA LEU A 18 12.97 -4.37 10.23
C LEU A 18 12.20 -3.58 11.30
N PHE A 19 10.87 -3.54 11.17
CA PHE A 19 10.03 -3.02 12.23
C PHE A 19 10.01 -3.99 13.42
N GLU A 20 10.27 -3.47 14.61
CA GLU A 20 10.12 -4.20 15.89
C GLU A 20 8.97 -3.65 16.73
N ASP A 21 8.49 -2.44 16.39
CA ASP A 21 7.34 -1.82 17.05
C ASP A 21 6.07 -2.64 16.77
N ARG A 22 5.49 -3.21 17.84
CA ARG A 22 4.32 -4.08 17.72
C ARG A 22 3.13 -3.38 17.07
N LYS A 23 2.92 -2.09 17.38
CA LYS A 23 1.79 -1.35 16.82
C LYS A 23 1.93 -1.23 15.30
N MET A 24 3.10 -0.81 14.81
CA MET A 24 3.37 -0.72 13.37
C MET A 24 3.26 -2.09 12.69
N LEU A 25 3.78 -3.14 13.31
CA LEU A 25 3.67 -4.51 12.79
C LEU A 25 2.21 -4.96 12.67
N ASP A 26 1.40 -4.74 13.71
CA ASP A 26 -0.02 -5.10 13.71
C ASP A 26 -0.79 -4.30 12.64
N ASP A 27 -0.52 -3.00 12.51
CA ASP A 27 -1.16 -2.14 11.52
C ASP A 27 -0.79 -2.54 10.08
N LEU A 28 0.48 -2.85 9.82
CA LEU A 28 0.95 -3.31 8.51
C LEU A 28 0.45 -4.72 8.18
N ASP A 29 0.45 -5.65 9.14
CA ASP A 29 -0.09 -6.99 8.94
C ASP A 29 -1.59 -6.93 8.64
N LYS A 30 -2.33 -6.00 9.23
CA LYS A 30 -3.77 -5.86 8.96
C LYS A 30 -4.07 -5.19 7.63
N HIS A 31 -3.40 -4.07 7.32
CA HIS A 31 -3.79 -3.20 6.20
C HIS A 31 -2.88 -3.33 4.97
N TRP A 32 -1.70 -3.94 5.12
CA TRP A 32 -0.74 -4.21 4.05
C TRP A 32 -0.21 -5.66 4.13
N ILE A 33 -1.15 -6.61 4.18
CA ILE A 33 -0.90 -8.05 4.31
C ILE A 33 0.08 -8.57 3.25
N GLN A 34 1.01 -9.43 3.66
CA GLN A 34 1.98 -10.09 2.79
C GLN A 34 1.47 -11.46 2.30
N LEU A 35 0.46 -11.47 1.43
CA LEU A 35 -0.31 -12.67 1.03
C LEU A 35 0.48 -13.83 0.40
N LYS A 36 1.76 -13.65 0.08
CA LYS A 36 2.61 -14.69 -0.54
C LYS A 36 3.35 -15.58 0.48
N VAL A 37 3.29 -15.24 1.76
CA VAL A 37 3.96 -15.96 2.86
C VAL A 37 2.99 -16.16 4.01
N SER A 38 3.31 -17.07 4.95
CA SER A 38 2.55 -17.18 6.20
C SER A 38 2.69 -15.91 7.03
N LYS A 39 1.70 -15.64 7.90
CA LYS A 39 1.73 -14.48 8.80
C LYS A 39 3.03 -14.40 9.60
N ASP A 40 3.42 -15.49 10.26
CA ASP A 40 4.62 -15.52 11.11
C ASP A 40 5.88 -15.20 10.31
N LYS A 41 6.04 -15.82 9.12
CA LYS A 41 7.16 -15.54 8.23
C LYS A 41 7.14 -14.10 7.72
N GLY A 42 5.95 -13.56 7.41
CA GLY A 42 5.78 -12.17 6.98
C GLY A 42 6.20 -11.17 8.05
N LEU A 43 5.79 -11.38 9.30
CA LEU A 43 6.14 -10.52 10.43
C LEU A 43 7.64 -10.57 10.76
N GLU A 44 8.24 -11.77 10.67
CA GLU A 44 9.67 -11.97 10.92
C GLU A 44 10.55 -11.35 9.83
N GLN A 45 10.24 -11.61 8.56
CA GLN A 45 11.14 -11.31 7.44
C GLN A 45 10.79 -10.02 6.70
N GLN A 46 9.52 -9.60 6.75
CA GLN A 46 9.03 -8.33 6.20
C GLN A 46 9.39 -8.13 4.72
N GLU A 47 9.55 -9.22 3.96
CA GLU A 47 10.16 -9.23 2.62
C GLU A 47 9.42 -8.32 1.63
N ALA A 48 8.09 -8.31 1.67
CA ALA A 48 7.32 -7.49 0.75
C ALA A 48 7.41 -6.01 1.12
N TRP A 49 7.39 -5.66 2.41
CA TRP A 49 7.54 -4.28 2.86
C TRP A 49 8.94 -3.75 2.54
N LYS A 50 9.98 -4.53 2.83
CA LYS A 50 11.36 -4.24 2.42
C LYS A 50 11.45 -3.94 0.94
N TYR A 51 10.95 -4.85 0.09
CA TYR A 51 10.98 -4.68 -1.35
C TYR A 51 10.30 -3.39 -1.82
N GLN A 52 9.12 -3.07 -1.27
CA GLN A 52 8.38 -1.86 -1.64
C GLN A 52 9.10 -0.58 -1.19
N TYR A 53 9.69 -0.57 0.01
CA TYR A 53 10.42 0.58 0.49
C TYR A 53 11.71 0.84 -0.31
N GLU A 54 12.51 -0.20 -0.54
CA GLU A 54 13.76 -0.06 -1.31
C GLU A 54 13.49 0.33 -2.77
N LYS A 55 12.44 -0.22 -3.38
CA LYS A 55 12.10 0.06 -4.78
C LYS A 55 11.37 1.39 -4.97
N HIS A 56 10.45 1.75 -4.09
CA HIS A 56 9.57 2.92 -4.28
C HIS A 56 9.73 3.98 -3.19
N GLY A 57 9.97 3.59 -1.94
CA GLY A 57 10.26 4.51 -0.84
C GLY A 57 11.50 5.37 -1.10
N ALA A 58 12.55 4.80 -1.71
CA ALA A 58 13.77 5.52 -2.12
C ALA A 58 13.48 6.77 -2.97
N CYS A 59 12.42 6.73 -3.79
CA CYS A 59 12.02 7.83 -4.65
C CYS A 59 11.30 8.98 -3.92
N SER A 60 11.14 8.87 -2.60
CA SER A 60 10.45 9.83 -1.75
C SER A 60 11.23 10.18 -0.48
N GLN A 61 12.49 9.74 -0.40
CA GLN A 61 13.33 9.82 0.80
C GLN A 61 13.64 11.24 1.26
N GLU A 62 13.61 12.23 0.36
CA GLU A 62 13.80 13.64 0.71
C GLU A 62 12.66 14.18 1.60
N SER A 63 11.48 13.55 1.54
CA SER A 63 10.28 13.96 2.29
C SER A 63 9.86 12.95 3.36
N TYR A 64 10.14 11.67 3.15
CA TYR A 64 9.65 10.59 4.00
C TYR A 64 10.75 9.56 4.27
N ASN A 65 11.16 9.44 5.53
CA ASN A 65 11.89 8.26 5.98
C ASN A 65 10.97 7.03 6.02
N GLN A 66 11.53 5.85 6.33
CA GLN A 66 10.78 4.59 6.35
C GLN A 66 9.49 4.66 7.17
N ASN A 67 9.56 5.11 8.42
CA ASN A 67 8.40 5.19 9.30
C ASN A 67 7.33 6.11 8.71
N MET A 68 7.73 7.26 8.18
CA MET A 68 6.82 8.22 7.56
C MET A 68 6.20 7.66 6.27
N TYR A 69 6.97 6.94 5.44
CA TYR A 69 6.50 6.30 4.21
C TYR A 69 5.36 5.31 4.51
N PHE A 70 5.60 4.37 5.43
CA PHE A 70 4.58 3.37 5.80
C PHE A 70 3.40 4.00 6.54
N SER A 71 3.65 4.96 7.45
CA SER A 71 2.58 5.68 8.15
C SER A 71 1.69 6.47 7.19
N LEU A 72 2.26 7.08 6.14
CA LEU A 72 1.50 7.78 5.12
C LEU A 72 0.66 6.81 4.30
N ALA A 73 1.22 5.67 3.88
CA ALA A 73 0.49 4.64 3.15
C ALA A 73 -0.71 4.13 3.94
N LEU A 74 -0.52 3.81 5.23
CA LEU A 74 -1.59 3.38 6.14
C LEU A 74 -2.67 4.45 6.28
N ARG A 75 -2.28 5.72 6.49
CA ARG A 75 -3.24 6.84 6.60
C ARG A 75 -4.05 7.03 5.32
N LEU A 76 -3.44 6.88 4.16
CA LEU A 76 -4.14 6.98 2.88
C LEU A 76 -5.10 5.81 2.68
N TYR A 77 -4.71 4.59 3.05
CA TYR A 77 -5.58 3.42 3.02
C TYR A 77 -6.83 3.62 3.90
N GLU A 78 -6.65 4.09 5.14
CA GLU A 78 -7.76 4.35 6.05
C GLU A 78 -8.68 5.49 5.58
N ARG A 79 -8.11 6.53 4.95
CA ARG A 79 -8.88 7.66 4.44
C ARG A 79 -9.82 7.26 3.30
N PHE A 80 -9.42 6.30 2.48
CA PHE A 80 -10.13 5.92 1.27
C PHE A 80 -10.75 4.53 1.40
N ASP A 81 -11.94 4.48 1.99
CA ASP A 81 -12.73 3.25 2.05
C ASP A 81 -13.35 2.93 0.68
N LEU A 82 -12.52 2.34 -0.18
CA LEU A 82 -12.90 1.93 -1.53
C LEU A 82 -14.02 0.89 -1.52
N LEU A 83 -14.04 -0.01 -0.53
CA LEU A 83 -15.07 -1.04 -0.45
C LEU A 83 -16.44 -0.41 -0.21
N SER A 84 -16.57 0.44 0.81
CA SER A 84 -17.83 1.16 1.07
C SER A 84 -18.22 2.06 -0.09
N THR A 85 -17.25 2.68 -0.77
CA THR A 85 -17.52 3.54 -1.94
C THR A 85 -18.10 2.73 -3.10
N LEU A 86 -17.51 1.57 -3.41
CA LEU A 86 -17.99 0.67 -4.45
C LEU A 86 -19.39 0.14 -4.09
N GLN A 87 -19.61 -0.28 -2.83
CA GLN A 87 -20.91 -0.76 -2.36
C GLN A 87 -22.01 0.29 -2.47
N LYS A 88 -21.73 1.57 -2.17
CA LYS A 88 -22.69 2.68 -2.36
C LYS A 88 -23.10 2.87 -3.82
N HIS A 89 -22.29 2.40 -4.76
CA HIS A 89 -22.58 2.39 -6.20
C HIS A 89 -23.08 1.02 -6.68
N SER A 90 -23.53 0.14 -5.77
CA SER A 90 -23.99 -1.22 -6.06
C SER A 90 -22.93 -2.11 -6.72
N ILE A 91 -21.66 -1.79 -6.52
CA ILE A 91 -20.52 -2.61 -6.96
C ILE A 91 -20.09 -3.49 -5.78
N VAL A 92 -20.42 -4.77 -5.85
CA VAL A 92 -20.18 -5.77 -4.79
C VAL A 92 -19.37 -6.95 -5.32
N PRO A 93 -18.62 -7.67 -4.47
CA PRO A 93 -17.96 -8.90 -4.89
C PRO A 93 -18.94 -9.96 -5.40
N GLY A 94 -18.54 -10.74 -6.40
CA GLY A 94 -19.33 -11.86 -6.96
C GLY A 94 -20.03 -11.57 -8.29
N GLU A 95 -20.11 -10.30 -8.68
CA GLU A 95 -20.76 -9.85 -9.91
C GLU A 95 -19.76 -9.27 -10.91
N ASN A 96 -20.24 -9.01 -12.14
CA ASN A 96 -19.42 -8.45 -13.22
C ASN A 96 -19.74 -6.97 -13.45
N TYR A 97 -18.69 -6.16 -13.60
CA TYR A 97 -18.79 -4.72 -13.86
C TYR A 97 -17.77 -4.28 -14.90
N THR A 98 -18.10 -3.21 -15.62
CA THR A 98 -17.16 -2.57 -16.55
C THR A 98 -16.11 -1.76 -15.79
N ILE A 99 -14.94 -1.58 -16.42
CA ILE A 99 -13.88 -0.71 -15.88
C ILE A 99 -14.39 0.73 -15.71
N GLN A 100 -15.29 1.17 -16.60
CA GLN A 100 -15.88 2.51 -16.57
C GLN A 100 -16.76 2.73 -15.33
N GLU A 101 -17.57 1.73 -14.95
CA GLU A 101 -18.41 1.80 -13.74
C GLU A 101 -17.55 1.90 -12.47
N ILE A 102 -16.54 1.02 -12.36
CA ILE A 102 -15.60 1.03 -11.23
C ILE A 102 -14.85 2.37 -11.15
N ALA A 103 -14.31 2.84 -12.27
CA ALA A 103 -13.58 4.11 -12.32
C ALA A 103 -14.47 5.30 -11.96
N LYS A 104 -15.74 5.30 -12.38
CA LYS A 104 -16.71 6.36 -12.04
C LYS A 104 -17.04 6.36 -10.55
N ALA A 105 -17.24 5.19 -9.94
CA ALA A 105 -17.50 5.07 -8.50
C ALA A 105 -16.30 5.60 -7.67
N ILE A 106 -15.08 5.22 -8.05
CA ILE A 106 -13.85 5.62 -7.33
C ILE A 106 -13.52 7.11 -7.53
N LYS A 107 -13.90 7.71 -8.67
CA LYS A 107 -13.62 9.14 -8.94
C LYS A 107 -14.33 10.08 -7.95
N ASN A 108 -15.40 9.63 -7.31
CA ASN A 108 -16.19 10.41 -6.36
C ASN A 108 -15.82 10.16 -4.89
N VAL A 109 -14.69 9.49 -4.65
CA VAL A 109 -14.09 9.26 -3.32
C VAL A 109 -13.51 10.55 -2.76
#